data_AF-B1FFB7-F1
#
_entry.id   AF-B1FFB7-F1
#
_cell.length_a   1.000
_cell.length_b   1.000
_cell.length_c   1.000
_cell.angle_alpha   90.00
_cell.angle_beta   90.00
_cell.angle_gamma   90.00
#
_symmetry.space_group_name_H-M   'P 1'
#
loop_
_entity.id
_entity.type
_entity.pdbx_description
1 polymer ?
#
loop_
_entity_poly.entity_id
_entity_poly.type
_entity_poly.pdbx_seq_one_letter_code
_entity_poly.pdbx_strand_id
1 'polypeptide(L)'
;MESVDLDVLKSSARWLDEGRRVLLVTVVKTWGSSPRPEGAMLAVREDGLVVGSVSGGCIEDDLIARVHASGIAADARPEAVKYGVTAEEAHRFGLPCGGTIQLVLEPLTRDSGIAALCAEVEAGRLVTRTMTLATGRASLSPAQATDGLAFDGERLVTIHGPRYRMLVIGAGQLSRYLCQIAVGLDYQVTVCDPREEYTDAWDVPGTRVVHTMPDDTVLDMKLDARSAVIALTHDPKLDDLALMEALKTPAFYVGALGSRRNNAARRERLLEFDLNDAELARLHGPAGIYIGSRTPPEIAISILAEVTAAKNNVSLPTILQVEGAKAAREIAANNGATCGL
;
A
#
# COMPACT_ATOMS: atom_id res chain seq x y z
N MET A 1 1.86 -0.47 -4.84
CA MET A 1 0.97 -0.26 -5.99
C MET A 1 -0.36 -0.86 -5.57
N GLU A 2 -1.46 -0.18 -5.89
CA GLU A 2 -2.80 -0.72 -5.62
C GLU A 2 -3.00 -2.01 -6.45
N SER A 3 -3.85 -2.92 -5.98
CA SER A 3 -4.25 -4.13 -6.72
C SER A 3 -4.77 -3.80 -8.10
N VAL A 4 -5.65 -2.81 -8.16
CA VAL A 4 -6.28 -2.34 -9.38
C VAL A 4 -5.22 -1.91 -10.40
N ASP A 5 -4.22 -1.16 -9.96
CA ASP A 5 -3.11 -0.72 -10.82
C ASP A 5 -2.26 -1.89 -11.34
N LEU A 6 -2.04 -2.93 -10.51
CA LEU A 6 -1.38 -4.16 -10.97
C LEU A 6 -2.23 -4.89 -12.02
N ASP A 7 -3.55 -4.97 -11.81
CA ASP A 7 -4.48 -5.61 -12.74
C ASP A 7 -4.56 -4.87 -14.07
N VAL A 8 -4.45 -3.53 -14.05
CA VAL A 8 -4.32 -2.69 -15.26
C VAL A 8 -3.08 -3.07 -16.05
N LEU A 9 -1.91 -3.14 -15.41
CA LEU A 9 -0.65 -3.49 -16.07
C LEU A 9 -0.66 -4.93 -16.61
N LYS A 10 -1.14 -5.89 -15.82
CA LYS A 10 -1.26 -7.30 -16.23
C LYS A 10 -2.23 -7.48 -17.39
N SER A 11 -3.39 -6.83 -17.33
CA SER A 11 -4.37 -6.87 -18.42
C SER A 11 -3.82 -6.24 -19.68
N SER A 12 -3.11 -5.11 -19.55
CA SER A 12 -2.45 -4.44 -20.67
C SER A 12 -1.40 -5.33 -21.34
N ALA A 13 -0.51 -5.96 -20.56
CA ALA A 13 0.48 -6.90 -21.09
C ALA A 13 -0.19 -8.07 -21.83
N ARG A 14 -1.20 -8.68 -21.21
CA ARG A 14 -1.95 -9.79 -21.81
C ARG A 14 -2.64 -9.39 -23.12
N TRP A 15 -3.31 -8.24 -23.16
CA TRP A 15 -3.99 -7.77 -24.37
C TRP A 15 -3.00 -7.47 -25.50
N LEU A 16 -1.83 -6.91 -25.19
CA LEU A 16 -0.77 -6.72 -26.18
C LEU A 16 -0.27 -8.06 -26.75
N ASP A 17 -0.10 -9.07 -25.91
CA ASP A 17 0.31 -10.42 -26.33
C ASP A 17 -0.77 -11.10 -27.20
N GLU A 18 -2.06 -10.81 -26.93
CA GLU A 18 -3.21 -11.21 -27.75
C GLU A 18 -3.31 -10.42 -29.07
N GLY A 19 -2.38 -9.49 -29.34
CA GLY A 19 -2.37 -8.65 -30.55
C GLY A 19 -3.42 -7.54 -30.57
N ARG A 20 -4.00 -7.22 -29.41
CA ARG A 20 -5.00 -6.15 -29.25
C ARG A 20 -4.33 -4.81 -29.07
N ARG A 21 -4.97 -3.75 -29.56
CA ARG A 21 -4.52 -2.38 -29.27
C ARG A 21 -5.07 -1.92 -27.92
N VAL A 22 -4.22 -1.26 -27.15
CA VAL A 22 -4.50 -0.84 -25.77
C VAL A 22 -4.04 0.59 -25.58
N LEU A 23 -4.86 1.41 -24.94
CA LEU A 23 -4.54 2.74 -24.48
C LEU A 23 -4.38 2.69 -22.96
N LEU A 24 -3.17 2.92 -22.47
CA LEU A 24 -2.92 3.10 -21.04
C LEU A 24 -3.09 4.57 -20.69
N VAL A 25 -3.86 4.86 -19.66
CA VAL A 25 -4.15 6.20 -19.19
C VAL A 25 -3.63 6.31 -17.77
N THR A 26 -2.82 7.34 -17.50
CA THR A 26 -2.23 7.59 -16.17
C THR A 26 -2.61 8.98 -15.69
N VAL A 27 -3.10 9.09 -14.46
CA VAL A 27 -3.28 10.40 -13.79
C VAL A 27 -1.91 10.96 -13.44
N VAL A 28 -1.51 12.06 -14.08
CA VAL A 28 -0.19 12.67 -13.85
C VAL A 28 -0.25 13.92 -12.98
N LYS A 29 -1.43 14.54 -12.87
CA LYS A 29 -1.63 15.70 -12.01
C LYS A 29 -3.08 15.89 -11.63
N THR A 30 -3.32 16.32 -10.40
CA THR A 30 -4.65 16.70 -9.93
C THR A 30 -4.63 18.11 -9.33
N TRP A 31 -5.72 18.86 -9.51
CA TRP A 31 -5.95 20.14 -8.84
C TRP A 31 -7.32 20.12 -8.17
N GLY A 32 -7.38 20.59 -6.92
CA GLY A 32 -8.61 20.51 -6.13
C GLY A 32 -8.93 19.09 -5.69
N SER A 33 -10.21 18.80 -5.49
CA SER A 33 -10.68 17.45 -5.12
C SER A 33 -10.75 16.57 -6.36
N SER A 34 -9.88 15.55 -6.43
CA SER A 34 -9.90 14.53 -7.48
C SER A 34 -10.38 13.20 -6.92
N PRO A 35 -11.26 12.47 -7.63
CA PRO A 35 -11.77 11.16 -7.20
C PRO A 35 -10.69 10.07 -7.15
N ARG A 36 -9.62 10.18 -7.94
CA ARG A 36 -8.46 9.28 -7.91
C ARG A 36 -7.16 10.08 -7.77
N PRO A 37 -6.15 9.54 -7.06
CA PRO A 37 -4.87 10.22 -6.85
C PRO A 37 -3.98 10.18 -8.10
N GLU A 38 -2.92 10.97 -8.09
CA GLU A 38 -1.81 10.85 -9.06
C GLU A 38 -1.23 9.44 -9.04
N GLY A 39 -0.99 8.89 -10.23
CA GLY A 39 -0.54 7.52 -10.44
C GLY A 39 -1.66 6.51 -10.70
N ALA A 40 -2.93 6.85 -10.47
CA ALA A 40 -4.04 5.97 -10.81
C ALA A 40 -4.07 5.67 -12.31
N MET A 41 -4.34 4.41 -12.66
CA MET A 41 -4.30 3.94 -14.04
C MET A 41 -5.64 3.38 -14.54
N LEU A 42 -5.82 3.47 -15.86
CA LEU A 42 -6.90 2.85 -16.63
C LEU A 42 -6.31 2.29 -17.92
N ALA A 43 -6.69 1.09 -18.30
CA ALA A 43 -6.42 0.55 -19.64
C ALA A 43 -7.74 0.44 -20.41
N VAL A 44 -7.75 0.97 -21.63
CA VAL A 44 -8.87 0.88 -22.58
C VAL A 44 -8.41 0.07 -23.79
N ARG A 45 -9.08 -1.04 -24.08
CA ARG A 45 -8.82 -1.86 -25.26
C ARG A 45 -9.58 -1.31 -26.48
N GLU A 46 -9.12 -1.62 -27.67
CA GLU A 46 -9.73 -1.19 -28.95
C GLU A 46 -11.24 -1.48 -29.10
N ASP A 47 -11.77 -2.47 -28.39
CA ASP A 47 -13.19 -2.85 -28.39
C ASP A 47 -13.99 -2.22 -27.25
N GLY A 48 -13.41 -1.27 -26.51
CA GLY A 48 -14.04 -0.55 -25.41
C GLY A 48 -13.98 -1.25 -24.06
N LEU A 49 -13.37 -2.44 -23.97
CA LEU A 49 -13.20 -3.11 -22.68
C LEU A 49 -12.19 -2.35 -21.82
N VAL A 50 -12.55 -2.13 -20.55
CA VAL A 50 -11.74 -1.35 -19.59
C VAL A 50 -11.37 -2.13 -18.34
N VAL A 51 -10.19 -1.80 -17.79
CA VAL A 51 -9.73 -2.22 -16.46
C VAL A 51 -9.09 -1.00 -15.80
N GLY A 52 -9.35 -0.78 -14.51
CA GLY A 52 -8.87 0.38 -13.77
C GLY A 52 -9.82 1.56 -13.76
N SER A 53 -9.37 2.67 -13.18
CA SER A 53 -10.18 3.88 -13.04
C SER A 53 -9.33 5.11 -12.74
N VAL A 54 -9.62 6.20 -13.44
CA VAL A 54 -8.98 7.53 -13.27
C VAL A 54 -9.95 8.57 -12.71
N SER A 55 -11.26 8.36 -12.81
CA SER A 55 -12.27 9.30 -12.32
C SER A 55 -13.46 8.66 -11.59
N GLY A 56 -13.70 7.37 -11.81
CA GLY A 56 -14.84 6.66 -11.23
C GLY A 56 -16.07 6.61 -12.16
N GLY A 57 -15.93 6.96 -13.44
CA GLY A 57 -16.94 6.69 -14.47
C GLY A 57 -16.91 7.68 -15.64
N CYS A 58 -17.10 8.97 -15.37
CA CYS A 58 -17.43 9.92 -16.44
C CYS A 58 -16.30 10.16 -17.44
N ILE A 59 -15.04 10.17 -16.98
CA ILE A 59 -13.88 10.30 -17.89
C ILE A 59 -13.62 8.97 -18.62
N GLU A 60 -13.88 7.84 -17.96
CA GLU A 60 -13.78 6.50 -18.56
C GLU A 60 -14.73 6.37 -19.77
N ASP A 61 -15.99 6.80 -19.63
CA ASP A 61 -16.98 6.76 -20.72
C ASP A 61 -16.56 7.60 -21.94
N ASP A 62 -15.98 8.78 -21.71
CA ASP A 62 -15.46 9.65 -22.77
C ASP A 62 -14.27 9.02 -23.50
N LEU A 63 -13.35 8.41 -22.75
CA LEU A 63 -12.20 7.69 -23.32
C LEU A 63 -12.64 6.47 -24.13
N ILE A 64 -13.65 5.72 -23.65
CA ILE A 64 -14.25 4.60 -24.39
C ILE A 64 -14.89 5.10 -25.69
N ALA A 65 -15.69 6.16 -25.63
CA ALA A 65 -16.31 6.75 -26.81
C ALA A 65 -15.26 7.24 -27.82
N ARG A 66 -14.17 7.85 -27.33
CA ARG A 66 -13.04 8.29 -28.16
C ARG A 66 -12.35 7.11 -28.85
N VAL A 67 -12.10 6.01 -28.13
CA VAL A 67 -11.50 4.79 -28.69
C VAL A 67 -12.41 4.17 -29.74
N HIS A 68 -13.73 4.13 -29.52
CA HIS A 68 -14.67 3.64 -30.53
C HIS A 68 -14.73 4.51 -31.78
N ALA A 69 -14.70 5.84 -31.61
CA ALA A 69 -14.83 6.77 -32.73
C ALA A 69 -13.56 6.84 -33.59
N SER A 70 -12.39 6.86 -32.96
CA SER A 70 -11.11 7.14 -33.62
C SER A 70 -10.17 5.92 -33.70
N GLY A 71 -10.50 4.85 -32.98
CA GLY A 71 -9.58 3.74 -32.76
C GLY A 71 -8.35 4.14 -31.94
N ILE A 72 -7.44 3.18 -31.77
CA ILE A 72 -6.08 3.41 -31.25
C ILE A 72 -5.15 3.23 -32.44
N ALA A 73 -4.57 4.30 -32.99
CA ALA A 73 -3.70 4.16 -34.16
C ALA A 73 -2.37 3.50 -33.78
N ALA A 74 -1.79 2.71 -34.70
CA ALA A 74 -0.56 1.95 -34.43
C ALA A 74 0.68 2.86 -34.30
N ASP A 75 0.63 4.05 -34.92
CA ASP A 75 1.65 5.10 -34.90
C ASP A 75 1.27 6.27 -33.98
N ALA A 76 0.16 6.16 -33.24
CA ALA A 76 -0.25 7.17 -32.29
C ALA A 76 0.83 7.35 -31.22
N ARG A 77 1.18 8.60 -30.97
CA ARG A 77 2.13 8.96 -29.92
C ARG A 77 1.39 9.22 -28.61
N PRO A 78 2.03 9.00 -27.46
CA PRO A 78 1.46 9.43 -26.21
C PRO A 78 1.21 10.93 -26.20
N GLU A 79 0.12 11.33 -25.55
CA GLU A 79 -0.26 12.73 -25.40
C GLU A 79 -0.75 13.01 -23.99
N ALA A 80 -0.70 14.30 -23.60
CA ALA A 80 -1.26 14.75 -22.34
C ALA A 80 -2.56 15.51 -22.58
N VAL A 81 -3.63 15.13 -21.86
CA VAL A 81 -4.96 15.73 -21.95
C VAL A 81 -5.37 16.26 -20.59
N LYS A 82 -6.10 17.38 -20.56
CA LYS A 82 -6.67 17.95 -19.33
C LYS A 82 -8.19 17.87 -19.38
N TYR A 83 -8.78 17.44 -18.28
CA TYR A 83 -10.22 17.37 -18.07
C TYR A 83 -10.63 18.31 -16.94
N GLY A 84 -11.83 18.92 -17.06
CA GLY A 84 -12.33 19.89 -16.07
C GLY A 84 -11.65 21.25 -16.15
N VAL A 85 -11.30 21.70 -17.36
CA VAL A 85 -10.72 23.04 -17.58
C VAL A 85 -11.80 24.11 -17.47
N THR A 86 -13.04 23.78 -17.86
CA THR A 86 -14.22 24.62 -17.68
C THR A 86 -15.15 24.09 -16.58
N ALA A 87 -15.98 24.97 -16.01
CA ALA A 87 -16.98 24.56 -15.01
C ALA A 87 -18.02 23.58 -15.57
N GLU A 88 -18.35 23.71 -16.85
CA GLU A 88 -19.28 22.82 -17.56
C GLU A 88 -18.67 21.42 -17.76
N GLU A 89 -17.40 21.34 -18.16
CA GLU A 89 -16.66 20.08 -18.21
C GLU A 89 -16.52 19.46 -16.82
N ALA A 90 -16.17 20.24 -15.80
CA ALA A 90 -16.03 19.73 -14.43
C ALA A 90 -17.35 19.12 -13.93
N HIS A 91 -18.49 19.74 -14.25
CA HIS A 91 -19.82 19.19 -13.93
C HIS A 91 -20.13 17.93 -14.73
N ARG A 92 -19.87 17.93 -16.05
CA ARG A 92 -20.06 16.77 -16.94
C ARG A 92 -19.24 15.56 -16.48
N PHE A 93 -18.02 15.79 -16.01
CA PHE A 93 -17.12 14.72 -15.57
C PHE A 93 -17.22 14.38 -14.08
N GLY A 94 -18.22 14.93 -13.37
CA GLY A 94 -18.48 14.60 -11.96
C GLY A 94 -17.34 15.03 -11.03
N LEU A 95 -16.51 16.01 -11.40
CA LEU A 95 -15.41 16.52 -10.60
C LEU A 95 -15.97 17.52 -9.57
N PRO A 96 -16.07 17.17 -8.27
CA PRO A 96 -16.69 18.05 -7.29
C PRO A 96 -15.86 19.33 -7.11
N CYS A 97 -16.54 20.47 -7.13
CA CYS A 97 -15.99 21.80 -6.80
C CYS A 97 -14.81 22.28 -7.67
N GLY A 98 -14.88 22.11 -9.00
CA GLY A 98 -13.89 22.70 -9.91
C GLY A 98 -12.54 21.97 -9.94
N GLY A 99 -12.54 20.66 -9.64
CA GLY A 99 -11.36 19.83 -9.81
C GLY A 99 -10.94 19.74 -11.28
N THR A 100 -9.63 19.76 -11.53
CA THR A 100 -9.05 19.52 -12.85
C THR A 100 -8.12 18.32 -12.73
N ILE A 101 -8.08 17.48 -13.76
CA ILE A 101 -7.19 16.33 -13.82
C ILE A 101 -6.40 16.35 -15.13
N GLN A 102 -5.11 16.06 -15.05
CA GLN A 102 -4.26 15.87 -16.21
C GLN A 102 -3.92 14.39 -16.34
N LEU A 103 -4.13 13.89 -17.55
CA LEU A 103 -3.92 12.50 -17.92
C LEU A 103 -2.83 12.43 -18.99
N VAL A 104 -2.03 11.37 -18.95
CA VAL A 104 -1.22 10.95 -20.09
C VAL A 104 -1.88 9.71 -20.70
N LEU A 105 -2.19 9.80 -22.00
CA LEU A 105 -2.78 8.76 -22.81
C LEU A 105 -1.66 8.14 -23.63
N GLU A 106 -1.30 6.91 -23.32
CA GLU A 106 -0.21 6.15 -23.93
C GLU A 106 -0.78 4.99 -24.77
N PRO A 107 -0.77 5.09 -26.11
CA PRO A 107 -0.98 3.94 -26.97
C PRO A 107 0.14 2.93 -26.75
N LEU A 108 -0.20 1.76 -26.22
CA LEU A 108 0.80 0.79 -25.81
C LEU A 108 1.41 0.05 -27.00
N THR A 109 2.71 -0.15 -26.93
CA THR A 109 3.49 -0.97 -27.86
C THR A 109 4.39 -1.93 -27.09
N ARG A 110 5.16 -2.77 -27.80
CA ARG A 110 6.20 -3.58 -27.15
C ARG A 110 7.27 -2.72 -26.46
N ASP A 111 7.57 -1.55 -27.02
CA ASP A 111 8.54 -0.60 -26.47
C ASP A 111 8.04 0.13 -25.22
N SER A 112 6.75 0.01 -24.89
CA SER A 112 6.20 0.48 -23.62
C SER A 112 6.71 -0.34 -22.42
N GLY A 113 7.24 -1.56 -22.64
CA GLY A 113 7.91 -2.35 -21.61
C GLY A 113 6.99 -2.87 -20.49
N ILE A 114 5.67 -2.94 -20.71
CA ILE A 114 4.69 -3.32 -19.67
C ILE A 114 4.90 -4.76 -19.18
N ALA A 115 5.18 -5.71 -20.09
CA ALA A 115 5.45 -7.10 -19.70
C ALA A 115 6.72 -7.23 -18.85
N ALA A 116 7.79 -6.53 -19.23
CA ALA A 116 9.03 -6.50 -18.44
C ALA A 116 8.79 -5.86 -17.06
N LEU A 117 8.03 -4.77 -17.00
CA LEU A 117 7.64 -4.13 -15.74
C LEU A 117 6.87 -5.09 -14.82
N CYS A 118 5.91 -5.85 -15.36
CA CYS A 118 5.16 -6.84 -14.59
C CYS A 118 6.09 -7.90 -13.98
N ALA A 119 7.03 -8.43 -14.78
CA ALA A 119 7.99 -9.44 -14.30
C ALA A 119 8.88 -8.93 -13.16
N GLU A 120 9.33 -7.67 -13.23
CA GLU A 120 10.10 -7.05 -12.15
C GLU A 120 9.28 -6.89 -10.86
N VAL A 121 8.03 -6.42 -10.98
CA VAL A 121 7.11 -6.24 -9.86
C VAL A 121 6.74 -7.57 -9.21
N GLU A 122 6.50 -8.62 -10.00
CA GLU A 122 6.23 -9.98 -9.52
C GLU A 122 7.43 -10.60 -8.81
N ALA A 123 8.64 -10.22 -9.21
CA ALA A 123 9.87 -10.59 -8.52
C ALA A 123 10.15 -9.73 -7.26
N GLY A 124 9.19 -8.90 -6.83
CA GLY A 124 9.29 -8.09 -5.62
C GLY A 124 10.16 -6.83 -5.75
N ARG A 125 10.52 -6.41 -6.98
CA ARG A 125 11.37 -5.24 -7.19
C ARG A 125 10.56 -3.96 -7.31
N LEU A 126 11.11 -2.89 -6.76
CA LEU A 126 10.61 -1.53 -6.95
C LEU A 126 11.30 -0.91 -8.17
N VAL A 127 10.50 -0.44 -9.12
CA VAL A 127 10.95 -0.08 -10.47
C VAL A 127 10.42 1.29 -10.87
N THR A 128 11.32 2.11 -11.37
CA THR A 128 11.00 3.34 -12.08
C THR A 128 10.80 3.02 -13.55
N ARG A 129 9.65 3.40 -14.10
CA ARG A 129 9.38 3.39 -15.54
C ARG A 129 9.41 4.84 -16.06
N THR A 130 10.31 5.11 -16.99
CA THR A 130 10.43 6.43 -17.65
C THR A 130 10.01 6.32 -19.11
N MET A 131 8.89 6.94 -19.48
CA MET A 131 8.36 6.98 -20.85
C MET A 131 8.59 8.37 -21.47
N THR A 132 9.05 8.42 -22.73
CA THR A 132 9.17 9.68 -23.49
C THR A 132 8.01 9.87 -24.46
N LEU A 133 7.22 10.93 -24.31
CA LEU A 133 6.00 11.20 -25.10
C LEU A 133 6.29 11.27 -26.60
N ALA A 134 7.41 11.88 -27.00
CA ALA A 134 7.75 12.03 -28.41
C ALA A 134 7.93 10.69 -29.16
N THR A 135 8.18 9.59 -28.43
CA THR A 135 8.51 8.28 -29.03
C THR A 135 7.63 7.13 -28.53
N GLY A 136 6.97 7.27 -27.37
CA GLY A 136 6.27 6.15 -26.71
C GLY A 136 7.18 5.08 -26.12
N ARG A 137 8.50 5.24 -26.20
CA ARG A 137 9.46 4.27 -25.64
C ARG A 137 9.62 4.48 -24.14
N ALA A 138 9.70 3.38 -23.41
CA ALA A 138 9.97 3.39 -21.99
C ALA A 138 11.25 2.64 -21.62
N SER A 139 11.91 3.09 -20.56
CA SER A 139 13.01 2.37 -19.90
C SER A 139 12.65 2.07 -18.45
N LEU A 140 13.25 0.99 -17.92
CA LEU A 140 13.08 0.56 -16.53
C LEU A 140 14.41 0.72 -15.79
N SER A 141 14.35 1.17 -14.54
CA SER A 141 15.49 1.21 -13.62
C SER A 141 15.02 0.91 -12.18
N PRO A 142 15.92 0.51 -11.26
CA PRO A 142 15.57 0.39 -9.85
C PRO A 142 15.03 1.73 -9.29
N ALA A 143 14.04 1.66 -8.41
CA ALA A 143 13.51 2.82 -7.69
C ALA A 143 13.82 2.76 -6.18
N GLN A 144 13.69 3.91 -5.53
CA GLN A 144 13.67 4.05 -4.08
C GLN A 144 12.24 4.27 -3.57
N ALA A 145 11.99 3.94 -2.31
CA ALA A 145 10.67 4.08 -1.69
C ALA A 145 10.18 5.55 -1.61
N THR A 146 11.12 6.50 -1.69
CA THR A 146 10.86 7.95 -1.68
C THR A 146 10.61 8.52 -3.08
N ASP A 147 10.81 7.73 -4.14
CA ASP A 147 10.56 8.19 -5.50
C ASP A 147 9.05 8.34 -5.74
N GLY A 148 8.68 9.35 -6.51
CA GLY A 148 7.29 9.66 -6.83
C GLY A 148 7.04 9.70 -8.33
N LEU A 149 5.76 9.85 -8.70
CA LEU A 149 5.38 10.17 -10.06
C LEU A 149 5.91 11.57 -10.41
N ALA A 150 6.46 11.72 -11.62
CA ALA A 150 6.85 13.02 -12.16
C ALA A 150 6.50 13.13 -13.64
N PHE A 151 6.03 14.29 -14.06
CA PHE A 151 5.72 14.60 -15.45
C PHE A 151 6.11 16.04 -15.79
N ASP A 152 6.96 16.20 -16.80
CA ASP A 152 7.51 17.51 -17.22
C ASP A 152 6.96 18.02 -18.57
N GLY A 153 6.04 17.27 -19.19
CA GLY A 153 5.51 17.56 -20.54
C GLY A 153 6.18 16.77 -21.66
N GLU A 154 7.37 16.22 -21.43
CA GLU A 154 8.11 15.40 -22.41
C GLU A 154 8.31 13.96 -21.92
N ARG A 155 8.49 13.78 -20.61
CA ARG A 155 8.75 12.50 -19.95
C ARG A 155 7.77 12.27 -18.82
N LEU A 156 7.27 11.04 -18.75
CA LEU A 156 6.50 10.53 -17.63
C LEU A 156 7.35 9.51 -16.86
N VAL A 157 7.62 9.81 -15.59
CA VAL A 157 8.28 8.92 -14.63
C VAL A 157 7.22 8.36 -13.69
N THR A 158 7.13 7.05 -13.59
CA THR A 158 6.18 6.34 -12.71
C THR A 158 6.89 5.28 -11.89
N ILE A 159 6.43 5.05 -10.66
CA ILE A 159 7.04 4.11 -9.71
C ILE A 159 6.10 2.94 -9.48
N HIS A 160 6.57 1.75 -9.82
CA HIS A 160 5.82 0.51 -9.72
C HIS A 160 6.55 -0.44 -8.79
N GLY A 161 5.82 -1.24 -8.02
CA GLY A 161 6.44 -2.21 -7.15
C GLY A 161 5.40 -3.15 -6.58
N PRO A 162 5.81 -4.12 -5.75
CA PRO A 162 4.91 -5.11 -5.20
C PRO A 162 3.74 -4.45 -4.46
N ARG A 163 2.64 -5.20 -4.34
CA ARG A 163 1.53 -4.81 -3.46
C ARG A 163 2.06 -4.68 -2.04
N TYR A 164 1.41 -3.85 -1.23
CA TYR A 164 1.75 -3.82 0.19
C TYR A 164 1.35 -5.16 0.82
N ARG A 165 2.30 -5.80 1.49
CA ARG A 165 2.13 -7.12 2.11
C ARG A 165 2.06 -6.95 3.62
N MET A 166 1.22 -7.72 4.27
CA MET A 166 1.10 -7.71 5.73
C MET A 166 1.17 -9.13 6.26
N LEU A 167 2.17 -9.40 7.09
CA LEU A 167 2.28 -10.62 7.86
C LEU A 167 1.74 -10.37 9.26
N VAL A 168 0.67 -11.08 9.62
CA VAL A 168 0.05 -11.03 10.94
C VAL A 168 0.40 -12.31 11.70
N ILE A 169 1.05 -12.18 12.85
CA ILE A 169 1.40 -13.33 13.69
C ILE A 169 0.29 -13.52 14.73
N GLY A 170 -0.30 -14.71 14.71
CA GLY A 170 -1.42 -15.09 15.55
C GLY A 170 -2.77 -15.01 14.83
N ALA A 171 -3.53 -16.10 14.89
CA ALA A 171 -4.88 -16.23 14.34
C ALA A 171 -5.97 -15.99 15.41
N GLY A 172 -5.71 -15.06 16.35
CA GLY A 172 -6.64 -14.70 17.43
C GLY A 172 -7.77 -13.75 17.00
N GLN A 173 -8.69 -13.45 17.93
CA GLN A 173 -9.86 -12.60 17.67
C GLN A 173 -9.49 -11.18 17.19
N LEU A 174 -8.44 -10.56 17.77
CA LEU A 174 -7.96 -9.25 17.33
C LEU A 174 -7.47 -9.28 15.88
N SER A 175 -6.70 -10.31 15.52
CA SER A 175 -6.19 -10.49 14.17
C SER A 175 -7.30 -10.55 13.14
N ARG A 176 -8.47 -11.13 13.47
CA ARG A 176 -9.60 -11.19 12.54
C ARG A 176 -10.09 -9.79 12.14
N TYR A 177 -10.32 -8.92 13.12
CA TYR A 177 -10.72 -7.53 12.85
C TYR A 177 -9.64 -6.75 12.10
N LEU A 178 -8.37 -6.94 12.49
CA LEU A 178 -7.26 -6.29 11.79
C LEU A 178 -7.18 -6.74 10.33
N CYS A 179 -7.27 -8.04 10.06
CA CYS A 179 -7.20 -8.59 8.72
C CYS A 179 -8.36 -8.13 7.83
N GLN A 180 -9.59 -8.08 8.36
CA GLN A 180 -10.75 -7.58 7.63
C GLN A 180 -10.54 -6.14 7.14
N ILE A 181 -10.05 -5.26 8.02
CA ILE A 181 -9.78 -3.87 7.67
C ILE A 181 -8.56 -3.79 6.73
N ALA A 182 -7.49 -4.57 6.98
CA ALA A 182 -6.28 -4.57 6.17
C ALA A 182 -6.53 -5.02 4.72
N VAL A 183 -7.37 -6.05 4.51
CA VAL A 183 -7.81 -6.46 3.17
C VAL A 183 -8.58 -5.32 2.48
N GLY A 184 -9.46 -4.62 3.21
CA GLY A 184 -10.15 -3.43 2.70
C GLY A 184 -9.23 -2.25 2.37
N LEU A 185 -8.06 -2.16 3.03
CA LEU A 185 -6.98 -1.22 2.74
C LEU A 185 -6.01 -1.72 1.65
N ASP A 186 -6.38 -2.80 0.96
CA ASP A 186 -5.66 -3.38 -0.17
C ASP A 186 -4.31 -4.05 0.16
N TYR A 187 -4.09 -4.43 1.43
CA TYR A 187 -2.95 -5.27 1.80
C TYR A 187 -3.14 -6.71 1.32
N GLN A 188 -2.08 -7.32 0.82
CA GLN A 188 -1.99 -8.77 0.69
C GLN A 188 -1.65 -9.36 2.07
N VAL A 189 -2.65 -9.93 2.74
CA VAL A 189 -2.53 -10.37 4.13
C VAL A 189 -2.18 -11.87 4.21
N THR A 190 -1.11 -12.18 4.92
CA THR A 190 -0.75 -13.53 5.35
C THR A 190 -0.86 -13.63 6.87
N VAL A 191 -1.58 -14.63 7.37
CA VAL A 191 -1.77 -14.90 8.79
C VAL A 191 -0.98 -16.15 9.13
N CYS A 192 -0.05 -16.02 10.05
CA CYS A 192 0.82 -17.10 10.49
C CYS A 192 0.48 -17.49 11.93
N ASP A 193 0.04 -18.73 12.14
CA ASP A 193 -0.13 -19.30 13.46
C ASP A 193 0.05 -20.82 13.38
N PRO A 194 1.06 -21.40 14.05
CA PRO A 194 1.33 -22.85 13.98
C PRO A 194 0.31 -23.68 14.77
N ARG A 195 -0.62 -23.05 15.50
CA ARG A 195 -1.63 -23.74 16.31
C ARG A 195 -2.88 -24.00 15.47
N GLU A 196 -3.21 -25.28 15.27
CA GLU A 196 -4.36 -25.72 14.47
C GLU A 196 -5.68 -25.17 15.03
N GLU A 197 -5.83 -25.09 16.36
CA GLU A 197 -7.07 -24.65 17.00
C GLU A 197 -7.46 -23.20 16.67
N TYR A 198 -6.47 -22.36 16.35
CA TYR A 198 -6.71 -20.97 15.95
C TYR A 198 -6.91 -20.82 14.43
N THR A 199 -6.31 -21.71 13.64
CA THR A 199 -6.29 -21.61 12.18
C THR A 199 -7.42 -22.38 11.50
N ASP A 200 -7.85 -23.52 12.06
CA ASP A 200 -8.97 -24.32 11.55
C ASP A 200 -10.28 -23.53 11.53
N ALA A 201 -10.46 -22.68 12.54
CA ALA A 201 -11.63 -21.82 12.65
C ALA A 201 -11.48 -20.53 11.82
N TRP A 202 -10.38 -20.29 11.10
CA TRP A 202 -10.14 -19.02 10.42
C TRP A 202 -10.94 -18.88 9.11
N ASP A 203 -11.74 -17.84 9.00
CA ASP A 203 -12.70 -17.65 7.90
C ASP A 203 -12.64 -16.27 7.25
N VAL A 204 -11.61 -15.47 7.53
CA VAL A 204 -11.53 -14.08 7.02
C VAL A 204 -11.22 -14.09 5.51
N PRO A 205 -12.14 -13.61 4.65
CA PRO A 205 -11.94 -13.61 3.20
C PRO A 205 -10.74 -12.74 2.79
N GLY A 206 -10.05 -13.13 1.72
CA GLY A 206 -8.91 -12.39 1.18
C GLY A 206 -7.60 -12.54 1.97
N THR A 207 -7.56 -13.41 2.97
CA THR A 207 -6.35 -13.73 3.74
C THR A 207 -5.77 -15.08 3.33
N ARG A 208 -4.44 -15.20 3.36
CA ARG A 208 -3.73 -16.49 3.26
C ARG A 208 -3.33 -16.94 4.65
N VAL A 209 -3.70 -18.14 5.07
CA VAL A 209 -3.27 -18.73 6.35
C VAL A 209 -2.09 -19.66 6.12
N VAL A 210 -1.10 -19.61 7.00
CA VAL A 210 0.04 -20.54 7.04
C VAL A 210 0.25 -21.06 8.46
N HIS A 211 0.62 -22.34 8.57
CA HIS A 211 0.81 -23.06 9.84
C HIS A 211 2.30 -23.28 10.18
N THR A 212 3.20 -22.64 9.43
CA THR A 212 4.64 -22.66 9.65
C THR A 212 5.02 -21.92 10.93
N MET A 213 6.24 -22.13 11.41
CA MET A 213 6.75 -21.29 12.49
C MET A 213 6.92 -19.83 11.99
N PRO A 214 6.73 -18.82 12.86
CA PRO A 214 6.73 -17.42 12.42
C PRO A 214 8.03 -16.92 11.81
N ASP A 215 9.18 -17.34 12.34
CA ASP A 215 10.52 -17.07 11.80
C ASP A 215 10.71 -17.65 10.40
N ASP A 216 10.35 -18.93 10.19
CA ASP A 216 10.38 -19.56 8.86
C ASP A 216 9.52 -18.79 7.85
N THR A 217 8.35 -18.33 8.29
CA THR A 217 7.42 -17.57 7.44
C THR A 217 8.00 -16.22 7.05
N VAL A 218 8.65 -15.52 7.99
CA VAL A 218 9.35 -14.25 7.70
C VAL A 218 10.43 -14.45 6.65
N LEU A 219 11.23 -15.52 6.79
CA LEU A 219 12.32 -15.84 5.86
C LEU A 219 11.79 -16.21 4.46
N ASP A 220 10.77 -17.08 4.38
CA ASP A 220 10.16 -17.51 3.12
C ASP A 220 9.52 -16.35 2.36
N MET A 221 8.85 -15.44 3.08
CA MET A 221 8.18 -14.29 2.47
C MET A 221 9.15 -13.27 1.86
N LYS A 222 10.45 -13.28 2.21
CA LYS A 222 11.45 -12.31 1.74
C LYS A 222 10.91 -10.88 1.82
N LEU A 223 10.64 -10.46 3.07
CA LEU A 223 10.00 -9.16 3.33
C LEU A 223 10.83 -8.02 2.75
N ASP A 224 10.15 -7.08 2.10
CA ASP A 224 10.73 -5.91 1.41
C ASP A 224 10.23 -4.59 2.04
N ALA A 225 10.62 -3.45 1.46
CA ALA A 225 10.19 -2.12 1.90
C ALA A 225 8.68 -1.84 1.76
N ARG A 226 7.88 -2.79 1.25
CA ARG A 226 6.42 -2.72 1.19
C ARG A 226 5.74 -3.77 2.07
N SER A 227 6.52 -4.41 2.93
CA SER A 227 6.04 -5.41 3.87
C SER A 227 5.88 -4.82 5.27
N ALA A 228 4.79 -5.18 5.95
CA ALA A 228 4.54 -4.90 7.36
C ALA A 228 4.43 -6.21 8.13
N VAL A 229 4.97 -6.25 9.35
CA VAL A 229 4.83 -7.38 10.28
C VAL A 229 4.15 -6.89 11.56
N ILE A 230 3.12 -7.60 11.99
CA ILE A 230 2.36 -7.26 13.19
C ILE A 230 2.24 -8.51 14.06
N ALA A 231 2.91 -8.50 15.20
CA ALA A 231 2.86 -9.55 16.20
C ALA A 231 1.68 -9.31 17.15
N LEU A 232 0.65 -10.16 17.04
CA LEU A 232 -0.62 -10.03 17.76
C LEU A 232 -0.91 -11.22 18.69
N THR A 233 0.08 -12.08 18.94
CA THR A 233 -0.14 -13.19 19.87
C THR A 233 -0.01 -12.71 21.33
N HIS A 234 -0.46 -13.57 22.23
CA HIS A 234 -0.14 -13.46 23.65
C HIS A 234 0.98 -14.44 24.06
N ASP A 235 1.58 -15.12 23.09
CA ASP A 235 2.64 -16.10 23.31
C ASP A 235 4.00 -15.48 22.92
N PRO A 236 4.85 -15.13 23.91
CA PRO A 236 6.17 -14.58 23.64
C PRO A 236 7.00 -15.42 22.66
N LYS A 237 6.84 -16.75 22.67
CA LYS A 237 7.60 -17.63 21.79
C LYS A 237 7.29 -17.35 20.32
N LEU A 238 6.02 -17.19 19.97
CA LEU A 238 5.60 -16.99 18.58
C LEU A 238 5.93 -15.57 18.10
N ASP A 239 5.62 -14.57 18.93
CA ASP A 239 5.92 -13.19 18.59
C ASP A 239 7.43 -12.96 18.45
N ASP A 240 8.23 -13.42 19.42
CA ASP A 240 9.65 -13.08 19.47
C ASP A 240 10.40 -13.77 18.33
N LEU A 241 10.05 -15.01 17.96
CA LEU A 241 10.59 -15.69 16.77
C LEU A 241 10.33 -14.87 15.49
N ALA A 242 9.12 -14.35 15.30
CA ALA A 242 8.81 -13.52 14.14
C ALA A 242 9.61 -12.21 14.15
N LEU A 243 9.70 -11.56 15.31
CA LEU A 243 10.32 -10.24 15.44
C LEU A 243 11.83 -10.28 15.28
N MET A 244 12.49 -11.35 15.77
CA MET A 244 13.91 -11.59 15.58
C MET A 244 14.33 -11.55 14.11
N GLU A 245 13.54 -12.15 13.23
CA GLU A 245 13.83 -12.15 11.79
C GLU A 245 13.27 -10.91 11.11
N ALA A 246 12.06 -10.45 11.47
CA ALA A 246 11.41 -9.33 10.80
C ALA A 246 12.20 -8.01 10.93
N LEU A 247 12.82 -7.76 12.11
CA LEU A 247 13.58 -6.53 12.37
C LEU A 247 14.87 -6.43 11.54
N LYS A 248 15.38 -7.55 11.01
CA LYS A 248 16.54 -7.61 10.11
C LYS A 248 16.17 -7.32 8.64
N THR A 249 14.87 -7.36 8.31
CA THR A 249 14.39 -7.15 6.92
C THR A 249 14.18 -5.67 6.60
N PRO A 250 14.05 -5.28 5.32
CA PRO A 250 13.64 -3.93 4.92
C PRO A 250 12.17 -3.55 5.21
N ALA A 251 11.38 -4.37 5.92
CA ALA A 251 9.96 -4.09 6.22
C ALA A 251 9.73 -2.66 6.74
N PHE A 252 8.76 -1.94 6.17
CA PHE A 252 8.51 -0.54 6.53
C PHE A 252 7.86 -0.38 7.92
N TYR A 253 7.26 -1.46 8.44
CA TYR A 253 6.63 -1.48 9.76
C TYR A 253 6.83 -2.84 10.41
N VAL A 254 7.34 -2.85 11.64
CA VAL A 254 7.43 -4.04 12.50
C VAL A 254 6.87 -3.65 13.86
N GLY A 255 5.70 -4.17 14.20
CA GLY A 255 4.98 -3.80 15.42
C GLY A 255 4.56 -4.99 16.24
N ALA A 256 4.46 -4.80 17.56
CA ALA A 256 3.98 -5.81 18.48
C ALA A 256 2.91 -5.25 19.42
N LEU A 257 1.87 -6.05 19.64
CA LEU A 257 0.90 -5.79 20.70
C LEU A 257 1.57 -6.01 22.06
N GLY A 258 1.14 -5.24 23.06
CA GLY A 258 1.47 -5.49 24.45
C GLY A 258 1.25 -4.29 25.35
N SER A 259 1.15 -4.51 26.65
CA SER A 259 1.28 -3.43 27.63
C SER A 259 2.69 -2.82 27.57
N ARG A 260 2.89 -1.64 28.18
CA ARG A 260 4.24 -1.06 28.33
C ARG A 260 5.22 -2.04 28.98
N ARG A 261 4.77 -2.71 30.04
CA ARG A 261 5.55 -3.75 30.73
C ARG A 261 5.91 -4.92 29.81
N ASN A 262 4.95 -5.41 29.03
CA ASN A 262 5.20 -6.54 28.13
C ASN A 262 6.16 -6.15 27.00
N ASN A 263 6.08 -4.92 26.48
CA ASN A 263 7.01 -4.41 25.47
C ASN A 263 8.42 -4.21 26.03
N ALA A 264 8.57 -3.70 27.25
CA ALA A 264 9.88 -3.59 27.90
C ALA A 264 10.54 -4.98 28.05
N ALA A 265 9.81 -5.95 28.62
CA ALA A 265 10.29 -7.32 28.75
C ALA A 265 10.58 -7.98 27.38
N ARG A 266 9.82 -7.62 26.34
CA ARG A 266 10.07 -8.08 24.97
C ARG A 266 11.38 -7.54 24.42
N ARG A 267 11.64 -6.24 24.59
CA ARG A 267 12.90 -5.61 24.17
C ARG A 267 14.10 -6.23 24.88
N GLU A 268 13.99 -6.49 26.19
CA GLU A 268 15.03 -7.19 26.95
C GLU A 268 15.34 -8.56 26.36
N ARG A 269 14.31 -9.39 26.10
CA ARG A 269 14.51 -10.70 25.46
C ARG A 269 15.11 -10.58 24.07
N LEU A 270 14.65 -9.65 23.24
CA LEU A 270 15.15 -9.46 21.88
C LEU A 270 16.61 -9.00 21.82
N LEU A 271 17.10 -8.26 22.83
CA LEU A 271 18.52 -7.91 22.95
C LEU A 271 19.42 -9.13 23.16
N GLU A 272 18.90 -10.23 23.71
CA GLU A 272 19.65 -11.48 23.87
C GLU A 272 19.83 -12.24 22.55
N PHE A 273 19.14 -11.84 21.47
CA PHE A 273 19.03 -12.58 20.21
C PHE A 273 19.75 -11.95 19.00
N ASP A 274 20.92 -11.33 19.23
CA ASP A 274 21.82 -10.79 18.19
C ASP A 274 21.19 -9.69 17.31
N LEU A 275 20.20 -8.97 17.85
CA LEU A 275 19.69 -7.73 17.25
C LEU A 275 20.52 -6.54 17.73
N ASN A 276 20.91 -5.67 16.81
CA ASN A 276 21.57 -4.42 17.19
C ASN A 276 20.55 -3.35 17.60
N ASP A 277 21.04 -2.29 18.26
CA ASP A 277 20.19 -1.20 18.75
C ASP A 277 19.39 -0.51 17.64
N ALA A 278 19.93 -0.42 16.42
CA ALA A 278 19.26 0.22 15.30
C ALA A 278 18.11 -0.64 14.75
N GLU A 279 18.27 -1.96 14.71
CA GLU A 279 17.21 -2.91 14.38
C GLU A 279 16.11 -2.87 15.44
N LEU A 280 16.49 -2.92 16.72
CA LEU A 280 15.53 -2.90 17.82
C LEU A 280 14.76 -1.56 17.92
N ALA A 281 15.39 -0.44 17.56
CA ALA A 281 14.74 0.87 17.50
C ALA A 281 13.58 0.92 16.50
N ARG A 282 13.56 0.04 15.48
CA ARG A 282 12.47 -0.06 14.50
C ARG A 282 11.22 -0.76 15.05
N LEU A 283 11.31 -1.42 16.20
CA LEU A 283 10.16 -2.10 16.80
C LEU A 283 9.13 -1.08 17.32
N HIS A 284 7.92 -1.11 16.77
CA HIS A 284 6.77 -0.35 17.27
C HIS A 284 6.08 -1.13 18.40
N GLY A 285 6.13 -0.60 19.62
CA GLY A 285 5.63 -1.32 20.80
C GLY A 285 5.39 -0.40 21.99
N PRO A 286 4.15 -0.25 22.50
CA PRO A 286 2.91 -0.88 22.01
C PRO A 286 2.49 -0.38 20.62
N ALA A 287 2.17 -1.30 19.72
CA ALA A 287 1.67 -0.97 18.38
C ALA A 287 0.34 -0.19 18.42
N GLY A 288 0.23 0.79 17.53
CA GLY A 288 -0.95 1.63 17.29
C GLY A 288 -0.86 3.05 17.82
N ILE A 289 -1.74 3.91 17.31
CA ILE A 289 -1.91 5.28 17.80
C ILE A 289 -2.84 5.34 19.01
N TYR A 290 -2.59 6.28 19.90
CA TYR A 290 -3.41 6.51 21.07
C TYR A 290 -4.74 7.18 20.70
N ILE A 291 -5.79 6.36 20.64
CA ILE A 291 -7.18 6.81 20.46
C ILE A 291 -8.08 6.40 21.63
N GLY A 292 -7.48 5.92 22.73
CA GLY A 292 -8.22 5.40 23.88
C GLY A 292 -8.93 4.07 23.62
N SER A 293 -8.44 3.28 22.66
CA SER A 293 -8.99 1.98 22.27
C SER A 293 -9.04 0.97 23.43
N ARG A 294 -10.14 0.23 23.51
CA ARG A 294 -10.40 -0.80 24.53
C ARG A 294 -10.90 -2.12 23.94
N THR A 295 -11.61 -2.06 22.82
CA THR A 295 -12.16 -3.26 22.16
C THR A 295 -11.24 -3.74 21.04
N PRO A 296 -11.27 -5.04 20.66
CA PRO A 296 -10.45 -5.54 19.57
C PRO A 296 -10.60 -4.77 18.23
N PRO A 297 -11.81 -4.38 17.79
CA PRO A 297 -11.96 -3.55 16.59
C PRO A 297 -11.30 -2.18 16.71
N GLU A 298 -11.43 -1.50 17.86
CA GLU A 298 -10.77 -0.20 18.09
C GLU A 298 -9.25 -0.34 18.12
N ILE A 299 -8.73 -1.42 18.69
CA ILE A 299 -7.29 -1.72 18.70
C ILE A 299 -6.81 -1.98 17.27
N ALA A 300 -7.56 -2.72 16.46
CA ALA A 300 -7.24 -2.93 15.05
C ALA A 300 -7.16 -1.62 14.27
N ILE A 301 -8.12 -0.70 14.47
CA ILE A 301 -8.09 0.65 13.85
C ILE A 301 -6.86 1.43 14.32
N SER A 302 -6.57 1.41 15.62
CA SER A 302 -5.41 2.07 16.23
C SER A 302 -4.09 1.60 15.58
N ILE A 303 -3.91 0.29 15.43
CA ILE A 303 -2.73 -0.31 14.79
C ILE A 303 -2.66 0.08 13.30
N LEU A 304 -3.75 -0.11 12.56
CA LEU A 304 -3.75 0.17 11.12
C LEU A 304 -3.60 1.65 10.79
N ALA A 305 -4.04 2.55 11.67
CA ALA A 305 -3.77 3.97 11.55
C ALA A 305 -2.28 4.29 11.70
N GLU A 306 -1.57 3.65 12.64
CA GLU A 306 -0.11 3.78 12.76
C GLU A 306 0.60 3.20 11.53
N VAL A 307 0.22 2.01 11.08
CA VAL A 307 0.76 1.37 9.87
C VAL A 307 0.56 2.26 8.64
N THR A 308 -0.61 2.87 8.50
CA THR A 308 -0.92 3.77 7.38
C THR A 308 -0.11 5.06 7.45
N ALA A 309 0.09 5.62 8.64
CA ALA A 309 0.97 6.76 8.83
C ALA A 309 2.42 6.42 8.44
N ALA A 310 2.93 5.26 8.88
CA ALA A 310 4.26 4.78 8.50
C ALA A 310 4.40 4.56 6.99
N LYS A 311 3.42 3.90 6.35
CA LYS A 311 3.35 3.69 4.90
C LYS A 311 3.45 5.01 4.11
N ASN A 312 2.83 6.07 4.63
CA ASN A 312 2.76 7.38 3.99
C ASN A 312 3.84 8.36 4.48
N ASN A 313 4.84 7.89 5.23
CA ASN A 313 5.91 8.71 5.81
C ASN A 313 5.40 9.89 6.67
N VAL A 314 4.29 9.70 7.36
CA VAL A 314 3.72 10.69 8.28
C VAL A 314 4.33 10.50 9.67
N SER A 315 5.09 11.51 10.12
CA SER A 315 5.62 11.55 11.48
C SER A 315 4.51 11.77 12.50
N LEU A 316 4.31 10.80 13.40
CA LEU A 316 3.32 10.90 14.47
C LEU A 316 3.91 11.62 15.70
N PRO A 317 3.24 12.64 16.24
CA PRO A 317 3.60 13.23 17.52
C PRO A 317 3.65 12.19 18.64
N THR A 318 4.59 12.33 19.58
CA THR A 318 4.73 11.41 20.73
C THR A 318 3.45 11.28 21.55
N ILE A 319 2.62 12.33 21.65
CA ILE A 319 1.32 12.29 22.34
C ILE A 319 0.27 11.43 21.63
N LEU A 320 0.46 11.12 20.35
CA LEU A 320 -0.38 10.19 19.60
C LEU A 320 0.19 8.78 19.61
N GLN A 321 1.38 8.53 20.15
CA GLN A 321 1.88 7.18 20.39
C GLN A 321 1.27 6.64 21.70
N VAL A 322 0.88 5.36 21.72
CA VAL A 322 0.21 4.74 22.89
C VAL A 322 1.01 4.89 24.18
N GLU A 323 2.33 4.75 24.10
CA GLU A 323 3.22 4.91 25.25
C GLU A 323 3.24 6.36 25.76
N GLY A 324 3.55 7.32 24.88
CA GLY A 324 3.67 8.73 25.23
C GLY A 324 2.37 9.32 25.78
N ALA A 325 1.23 8.96 25.18
CA ALA A 325 -0.08 9.41 25.63
C ALA A 325 -0.47 8.86 27.00
N LYS A 326 -0.18 7.58 27.26
CA LYS A 326 -0.46 6.96 28.57
C LYS A 326 0.44 7.55 29.66
N ALA A 327 1.72 7.80 29.37
CA ALA A 327 2.62 8.48 30.29
C ALA A 327 2.14 9.90 30.62
N ALA A 328 1.71 10.68 29.61
CA ALA A 328 1.17 12.02 29.82
C ALA A 328 -0.10 12.02 30.70
N ARG A 329 -0.98 11.03 30.53
CA ARG A 329 -2.19 10.88 31.36
C ARG A 329 -1.87 10.48 32.80
N GLU A 330 -0.89 9.61 33.03
CA GLU A 330 -0.44 9.25 34.38
C GLU A 330 0.16 10.44 35.11
N ILE A 331 0.99 11.24 34.43
CA ILE A 331 1.53 12.49 34.98
C ILE A 331 0.39 13.45 35.34
N ALA A 332 -0.59 13.63 34.45
CA ALA A 332 -1.74 14.48 34.71
C ALA A 332 -2.61 13.98 35.89
N ALA A 333 -2.83 12.66 35.99
CA ALA A 333 -3.59 12.05 37.09
C ALA A 333 -2.86 12.21 38.44
N ASN A 334 -1.54 12.03 38.46
CA ASN A 334 -0.72 12.19 39.66
C ASN A 334 -0.64 13.65 40.11
N ASN A 335 -0.49 14.59 39.19
CA ASN A 335 -0.44 16.03 39.50
C ASN A 335 -1.80 16.57 40.00
N GLY A 336 -2.91 16.01 39.50
CA GLY A 336 -4.26 16.33 40.00
C GLY A 336 -4.52 15.80 41.42
N ALA A 337 -3.89 14.69 41.81
CA ALA A 337 -4.01 14.11 43.16
C ALA A 337 -3.19 14.90 44.21
N THR A 338 -2.10 15.55 43.82
CA THR A 338 -1.24 16.34 44.74
C THR A 338 -1.75 17.75 45.05
N CYS A 339 -2.74 18.28 44.31
CA CYS A 339 -3.35 19.60 44.61
C CYS A 339 -4.59 19.52 45.52
N GLY A 340 -4.87 18.35 46.09
CA GLY A 340 -6.03 18.09 46.95
C GLY A 340 -5.73 17.82 48.44
N LEU A 341 -4.56 18.26 48.93
CA LEU A 341 -4.20 18.24 50.37
C LEU A 341 -3.89 19.65 50.86
#